data_AF-A0A2X1SH89-F1
#
_entry.id   AF-A0A2X1SH89-F1
#
_cell.length_a   1.000
_cell.length_b   1.000
_cell.length_c   1.000
_cell.angle_alpha   90.00
_cell.angle_beta   90.00
_cell.angle_gamma   90.00
#
_symmetry.space_group_name_H-M   'P 1'
#
loop_
_entity.id
_entity.type
_entity.pdbx_description
1 polymer ?
#
loop_
_entity_poly.entity_id
_entity_poly.type
_entity_poly.pdbx_seq_one_letter_code
_entity_poly.pdbx_strand_id
1 'polypeptide(L)'
;MQQQWSAVDNYLIKALIPGDPVLDRVLENNHRAGLPAHDVAANQGQFLALLVRITQAKRILEIGTLGGYSTIWMARELPADGQLLTLEARRASCPGGAGESAAGGR
;
A
#
# COMPACT_ATOMS: atom_id res chain seq x y z
N MET A 1 -14.27 18.76 -13.65
CA MET A 1 -13.21 18.64 -12.64
C MET A 1 -12.81 17.19 -12.39
N GLN A 2 -13.62 16.34 -11.75
CA GLN A 2 -13.21 14.96 -11.42
C GLN A 2 -12.70 14.15 -12.62
N GLN A 3 -13.39 14.18 -13.76
CA GLN A 3 -12.96 13.47 -14.97
C GLN A 3 -11.59 13.94 -15.49
N GLN A 4 -11.29 15.25 -15.39
CA GLN A 4 -10.01 15.80 -15.80
C GLN A 4 -8.88 15.34 -14.88
N TRP A 5 -9.11 15.32 -13.56
CA TRP A 5 -8.13 14.80 -12.61
C TRP A 5 -7.84 13.31 -12.83
N SER A 6 -8.88 12.50 -13.02
CA SER A 6 -8.69 11.07 -13.33
C SER A 6 -7.97 10.86 -14.67
N ALA A 7 -8.22 11.69 -15.69
CA ALA A 7 -7.50 11.60 -16.96
C ALA A 7 -6.00 11.91 -16.81
N VAL A 8 -5.66 12.93 -16.00
CA VAL A 8 -4.26 13.29 -15.70
C VAL A 8 -3.58 12.18 -14.89
N ASP A 9 -4.23 11.66 -13.85
CA ASP A 9 -3.68 10.55 -13.05
C ASP A 9 -3.43 9.32 -13.93
N ASN A 10 -4.40 8.93 -14.75
CA ASN A 10 -4.26 7.78 -15.65
C ASN A 10 -3.09 7.95 -16.62
N TYR A 11 -2.91 9.16 -17.17
CA TYR A 11 -1.79 9.46 -18.05
C TYR A 11 -0.45 9.32 -17.32
N LEU A 12 -0.31 9.95 -16.15
CA LEU A 12 0.93 9.94 -15.38
C LEU A 12 1.29 8.54 -14.87
N ILE A 13 0.30 7.81 -14.33
CA ILE A 13 0.49 6.45 -13.83
C ILE A 13 0.95 5.55 -14.96
N LYS A 14 0.25 5.56 -16.11
CA LYS A 14 0.60 4.73 -17.27
C LYS A 14 2.00 5.04 -17.83
N ALA A 15 2.41 6.31 -17.78
CA ALA A 15 3.68 6.74 -18.34
C ALA A 15 4.88 6.49 -17.41
N LEU A 16 4.69 6.59 -16.09
CA LEU A 16 5.79 6.65 -15.11
C LEU A 16 5.89 5.44 -14.19
N ILE A 17 4.80 4.70 -14.00
CA ILE A 17 4.71 3.65 -12.98
C ILE A 17 4.50 2.30 -13.68
N PRO A 18 5.48 1.40 -13.65
CA PRO A 18 5.32 0.07 -14.24
C PRO A 18 4.26 -0.72 -13.48
N GLY A 19 3.51 -1.56 -14.21
CA GLY A 19 2.52 -2.45 -13.61
C GLY A 19 3.18 -3.45 -12.65
N ASP A 20 2.49 -3.77 -11.56
CA ASP A 20 2.98 -4.66 -10.51
C ASP A 20 1.89 -5.67 -10.11
N PRO A 21 2.02 -6.95 -10.52
CA PRO A 21 1.01 -7.97 -10.25
C PRO A 21 0.75 -8.22 -8.76
N VAL A 22 1.70 -7.93 -7.87
CA VAL A 22 1.51 -8.09 -6.42
C VAL A 22 0.62 -6.97 -5.90
N LEU A 23 0.87 -5.74 -6.32
CA LEU A 23 0.05 -4.58 -5.95
C LEU A 23 -1.37 -4.70 -6.52
N ASP A 24 -1.52 -5.16 -7.76
CA ASP A 24 -2.82 -5.43 -8.37
C ASP A 24 -3.61 -6.46 -7.53
N ARG A 25 -2.95 -7.55 -7.14
CA ARG A 25 -3.59 -8.61 -6.32
C ARG A 25 -3.96 -8.13 -4.91
N VAL A 26 -3.22 -7.19 -4.34
CA VAL A 26 -3.57 -6.57 -3.05
C VAL A 26 -4.85 -5.76 -3.19
N LEU A 27 -4.97 -4.92 -4.23
CA LEU A 27 -6.20 -4.17 -4.49
C LEU A 27 -7.40 -5.09 -4.73
N GLU A 28 -7.23 -6.17 -5.50
CA GLU A 28 -8.27 -7.18 -5.72
C GLU A 28 -8.71 -7.85 -4.40
N ASN A 29 -7.76 -8.20 -3.54
CA ASN A 29 -8.06 -8.82 -2.25
C ASN A 29 -8.77 -7.85 -1.30
N ASN A 30 -8.37 -6.58 -1.29
CA ASN A 30 -9.01 -5.53 -0.47
C ASN A 30 -10.47 -5.35 -0.90
N HIS A 31 -10.71 -5.29 -2.20
CA HIS A 31 -12.06 -5.23 -2.75
C HIS A 31 -12.87 -6.48 -2.41
N ARG A 32 -12.31 -7.68 -2.60
CA ARG A 32 -12.99 -8.96 -2.30
C ARG A 32 -13.35 -9.11 -0.82
N ALA A 33 -12.50 -8.61 0.07
CA ALA A 33 -12.73 -8.61 1.51
C ALA A 33 -13.75 -7.55 1.97
N GLY A 34 -14.27 -6.72 1.04
CA GLY A 34 -15.22 -5.66 1.36
C GLY A 34 -14.60 -4.53 2.19
N LEU A 35 -13.28 -4.33 2.06
CA LEU A 35 -12.63 -3.18 2.70
C LEU A 35 -13.09 -1.88 2.04
N PRO A 36 -13.20 -0.78 2.80
CA PRO A 36 -13.40 0.54 2.20
C PRO A 36 -12.30 0.84 1.18
N ALA A 37 -12.67 1.42 0.03
CA ALA A 37 -11.73 1.86 -1.00
C ALA A 37 -10.97 3.11 -0.55
N HIS A 38 -10.09 2.94 0.43
CA HIS A 38 -9.21 3.96 0.99
C HIS A 38 -7.74 3.70 0.65
N ASP A 39 -7.48 2.77 -0.26
CA ASP A 39 -6.17 2.58 -0.86
C ASP A 39 -5.71 3.87 -1.56
N VAL A 40 -4.45 4.22 -1.40
CA VAL A 40 -3.84 5.33 -2.13
C VAL A 40 -3.75 5.01 -3.63
N ALA A 41 -3.80 6.03 -4.48
CA ALA A 41 -3.53 5.85 -5.91
C ALA A 41 -2.08 5.40 -6.14
N ALA A 42 -1.79 4.74 -7.27
CA ALA A 42 -0.45 4.21 -7.56
C ALA A 42 0.64 5.31 -7.55
N ASN A 43 0.33 6.50 -8.06
CA ASN A 43 1.24 7.65 -8.02
C ASN A 43 1.49 8.17 -6.59
N GLN A 44 0.50 8.09 -5.71
CA GLN A 44 0.66 8.43 -4.30
C GLN A 44 1.49 7.37 -3.57
N GLY A 45 1.30 6.09 -3.86
CA GLY A 45 2.16 5.00 -3.35
C GLY A 45 3.62 5.16 -3.78
N GLN A 46 3.86 5.45 -5.07
CA GLN A 46 5.19 5.74 -5.59
C GLN A 46 5.81 6.99 -4.94
N PHE A 47 5.01 8.02 -4.65
CA PHE A 47 5.48 9.18 -3.91
C PHE A 47 5.97 8.80 -2.50
N LEU A 48 5.23 7.96 -1.77
CA LEU A 48 5.68 7.45 -0.46
C LEU A 48 6.98 6.65 -0.57
N ALA A 49 7.11 5.77 -1.57
CA ALA A 49 8.33 5.03 -1.84
C ALA A 49 9.53 5.97 -2.09
N LEU A 50 9.34 7.02 -2.89
CA LEU A 50 10.37 8.04 -3.11
C LEU A 50 10.74 8.78 -1.81
N LEU A 51 9.78 9.11 -0.95
CA LEU A 51 10.07 9.73 0.35
C LEU A 51 10.91 8.80 1.25
N VAL A 52 10.63 7.50 1.26
CA VAL A 52 11.46 6.52 2.00
C VAL A 52 12.89 6.51 1.49
N ARG A 53 13.09 6.51 0.15
CA ARG A 53 14.42 6.58 -0.47
C ARG A 53 15.15 7.87 -0.14
N ILE A 54 14.49 9.02 -0.29
CA ILE A 54 15.07 10.35 -0.08
C ILE A 54 15.50 10.52 1.38
N THR A 55 14.69 10.03 2.32
CA THR A 55 14.99 10.10 3.76
C THR A 55 15.93 9.01 4.24
N GLN A 56 16.23 8.02 3.40
CA GLN A 56 16.99 6.82 3.76
C GLN A 56 16.44 6.15 5.01
N ALA A 57 15.11 6.06 5.11
CA ALA A 57 14.46 5.59 6.32
C ALA A 57 14.86 4.13 6.60
N LYS A 58 15.19 3.85 7.86
CA LYS A 58 15.36 2.47 8.38
C LYS A 58 14.20 2.02 9.26
N ARG A 59 13.40 2.97 9.74
CA ARG A 59 12.26 2.72 10.63
C ARG A 59 11.08 3.56 10.17
N ILE A 60 9.98 2.92 9.84
CA ILE A 60 8.74 3.57 9.41
C ILE A 60 7.65 3.20 10.40
N LEU A 61 6.88 4.21 10.83
CA LEU A 61 5.64 4.02 11.55
C LEU A 61 4.48 4.41 10.64
N GLU A 62 3.58 3.48 10.37
CA GLU A 62 2.33 3.71 9.64
C GLU A 62 1.15 3.60 10.62
N ILE A 63 0.21 4.55 10.55
CA ILE A 63 -1.00 4.56 11.37
C ILE A 63 -2.19 4.42 10.42
N GLY A 64 -2.84 3.26 10.45
CA GLY A 64 -3.86 2.82 9.50
C GLY A 64 -3.26 1.91 8.42
N THR A 65 -3.35 0.59 8.60
CA THR A 65 -2.82 -0.39 7.64
C THR A 65 -3.83 -0.69 6.53
N LEU A 66 -5.14 -0.68 6.83
CA LEU A 66 -6.19 -1.16 5.94
C LEU A 66 -5.84 -2.56 5.39
N GLY A 67 -5.63 -2.68 4.07
CA GLY A 67 -5.22 -3.91 3.39
C GLY A 67 -3.76 -3.94 2.98
N GLY A 68 -2.95 -2.97 3.44
CA GLY A 68 -1.49 -2.99 3.30
C GLY A 68 -0.94 -2.46 1.97
N TYR A 69 -1.75 -1.80 1.14
CA TYR A 69 -1.30 -1.31 -0.17
C TYR A 69 -0.18 -0.26 -0.03
N SER A 70 -0.37 0.79 0.78
CA SER A 70 0.66 1.79 1.10
C SER A 70 1.85 1.19 1.85
N THR A 71 1.58 0.23 2.74
CA THR A 71 2.59 -0.50 3.51
C THR A 71 3.61 -1.17 2.57
N ILE A 72 3.14 -1.84 1.52
CA ILE A 72 4.02 -2.53 0.55
C ILE A 72 4.87 -1.52 -0.22
N TRP A 73 4.30 -0.39 -0.66
CA TRP A 73 5.05 0.68 -1.32
C TRP A 73 6.22 1.18 -0.46
N MET A 74 5.98 1.42 0.82
CA MET A 74 7.01 1.90 1.75
C MET A 74 8.01 0.81 2.13
N ALA A 75 7.54 -0.41 2.43
CA ALA A 75 8.37 -1.50 2.93
C ALA A 75 9.41 -1.97 1.90
N ARG A 76 9.09 -1.92 0.60
CA ARG A 76 10.02 -2.30 -0.49
C ARG A 76 11.26 -1.43 -0.57
N GLU A 77 11.18 -0.21 -0.05
CA GLU A 77 12.27 0.77 -0.10
C GLU A 77 13.15 0.76 1.15
N LEU A 78 12.80 -0.08 2.13
CA LEU A 78 13.64 -0.28 3.31
C LEU A 78 14.88 -1.12 2.96
N PRO A 79 16.03 -0.85 3.60
CA PRO A 79 17.17 -1.76 3.54
C PRO A 79 16.85 -3.09 4.24
N ALA A 80 17.71 -4.10 4.06
CA ALA A 80 17.50 -5.42 4.65
C ALA A 80 17.38 -5.43 6.19
N ASP A 81 18.00 -4.45 6.87
CA ASP A 81 17.90 -4.24 8.33
C ASP A 81 16.77 -3.27 8.73
N GLY A 82 15.95 -2.83 7.76
CA GLY A 82 14.88 -1.88 7.97
C GLY A 82 13.62 -2.51 8.57
N GLN A 83 12.83 -1.69 9.26
CA GLN A 83 11.61 -2.11 9.92
C GLN A 83 10.46 -1.16 9.59
N LEU A 84 9.30 -1.73 9.27
CA LEU A 84 8.04 -1.01 9.18
C LEU A 84 7.10 -1.54 10.26
N LEU A 85 6.71 -0.67 11.18
CA LEU A 85 5.64 -0.92 12.14
C LEU A 85 4.37 -0.24 11.63
N THR A 86 3.31 -1.02 11.44
CA THR A 86 1.99 -0.49 11.04
C THR A 86 0.95 -0.83 12.09
N LEU A 87 0.02 0.10 12.33
CA LEU A 87 -1.02 -0.03 13.35
C LEU A 87 -2.40 -0.01 12.69
N GLU A 88 -3.20 -1.05 12.93
CA GLU A 88 -4.58 -1.12 12.48
C GLU A 88 -5.50 -1.41 13.65
N ALA A 89 -6.50 -0.56 13.85
CA ALA A 89 -7.44 -0.70 14.95
C ALA A 89 -8.53 -1.74 14.63
N ARG A 90 -8.92 -1.86 13.36
CA ARG A 90 -10.01 -2.72 12.93
C ARG A 90 -9.47 -4.04 12.40
N ARG A 91 -9.87 -5.16 13.01
CA ARG A 91 -9.68 -6.47 12.36
C ARG A 91 -10.40 -6.46 11.02
N ALA A 92 -9.71 -6.79 9.94
CA ALA A 92 -10.34 -6.97 8.63
C ALA A 92 -11.53 -7.93 8.79
N SER A 93 -12.75 -7.43 8.59
CA SER A 93 -13.94 -8.28 8.67
C SER A 93 -14.04 -9.05 7.37
N CYS A 94 -13.51 -10.27 7.34
CA CYS A 94 -13.87 -11.20 6.29
C CYS A 94 -15.29 -11.70 6.59
N PRO A 95 -16.30 -11.48 5.72
CA PRO A 95 -17.53 -12.23 5.81
C PRO A 95 -17.21 -13.68 5.38
N GLY A 96 -16.85 -14.51 6.36
CA GLY A 96 -16.38 -15.89 6.18
C GLY A 96 -14.95 -16.06 6.68
N GLY A 97 -14.78 -16.69 7.85
CA GLY A 97 -13.53 -16.66 8.62
C GLY A 97 -12.34 -17.46 8.06
N ALA A 98 -11.15 -17.01 8.49
CA ALA A 98 -9.85 -17.67 8.72
C ALA A 98 -8.78 -16.61 8.36
N GLY A 99 -8.12 -15.94 9.31
CA GLY A 99 -7.15 -16.50 10.23
C GLY A 99 -5.76 -15.97 9.83
N GLU A 100 -5.18 -15.11 10.67
CA GLU A 100 -3.76 -14.70 10.75
C GLU A 100 -2.96 -14.40 9.46
N SER A 101 -2.47 -13.16 9.33
CA SER A 101 -1.20 -12.90 8.64
C SER A 101 -0.20 -12.34 9.65
N ALA A 102 0.63 -13.25 10.17
CA ALA A 102 1.82 -12.91 10.93
C ALA A 102 2.88 -12.36 9.97
N ALA A 103 3.20 -11.07 10.09
CA ALA A 103 4.49 -10.54 9.66
C ALA A 103 5.38 -10.37 10.90
N GLY A 104 5.74 -11.50 11.50
CA GLY A 104 6.77 -11.59 12.52
C GLY A 104 7.74 -12.68 12.09
N GLY A 105 8.95 -12.31 11.68
CA GLY A 105 9.92 -13.28 11.19
C GLY A 105 11.27 -12.67 10.81
N ARG A 106 12.07 -12.41 11.86
CA ARG A 106 13.55 -12.42 11.97
C ARG A 106 14.38 -11.68 10.94
#